data_AF-A0A239JVK1-F1
#
_entry.id   AF-A0A239JVK1-F1
#
_cell.length_a   1.000
_cell.length_b   1.000
_cell.length_c   1.000
_cell.angle_alpha   90.00
_cell.angle_beta   90.00
_cell.angle_gamma   90.00
#
_symmetry.space_group_name_H-M   'P 1'
#
loop_
_entity.id
_entity.type
_entity.pdbx_description
1 polymer ?
#
loop_
_entity_poly.entity_id
_entity_poly.type
_entity_poly.pdbx_seq_one_letter_code
_entity_poly.pdbx_strand_id
1 'polypeptide(L)'
;MPICGFPGYHVTPAGQVWSTRGKDGSVGKRPARVLKGSLSDGYPRVTLCIAGKRKRLFVHRLVAETFLGPCPDGLEVAHLNGDRRDSRLTNLRYVTRSENHLHKIGHGTMPMGNSHPNRSITEKTARQIGERLRDVTSYNRVAEEFGTTPGVVSQIATGRNWRHVFPKDWKPPARRRLSRQQRAEILNLAADGERQVEIAERFGVTQSAISHLLKQTARSSTHG
;
A
#
# COMPACT_ATOMS: atom_id res chain seq x y z
N MET A 1 24.36 17.72 -19.60
CA MET A 1 23.36 18.78 -19.79
C MET A 1 23.30 19.68 -18.57
N PRO A 2 23.17 21.01 -18.72
CA PRO A 2 22.98 21.93 -17.59
C PRO A 2 21.70 21.62 -16.83
N ILE A 3 21.72 21.74 -15.50
CA ILE A 3 20.53 21.58 -14.67
C ILE A 3 19.79 22.92 -14.60
N CYS A 4 18.52 22.94 -15.02
CA CYS A 4 17.68 24.15 -15.02
C CYS A 4 17.59 24.77 -13.62
N GLY A 5 17.81 26.09 -13.51
CA GLY A 5 17.79 26.81 -12.23
C GLY A 5 19.03 26.58 -11.34
N PHE A 6 20.05 25.85 -11.82
CA PHE A 6 21.30 25.61 -11.08
C PHE A 6 22.54 25.87 -11.95
N PRO A 7 22.90 27.13 -12.21
CA PRO A 7 24.07 27.48 -13.00
C PRO A 7 25.35 26.84 -12.47
N GLY A 8 26.17 26.29 -13.39
CA GLY A 8 27.41 25.59 -13.04
C GLY A 8 27.22 24.17 -12.50
N TYR A 9 26.02 23.60 -12.61
CA TYR A 9 25.76 22.18 -12.36
C TYR A 9 25.21 21.51 -13.61
N HIS A 10 25.64 20.25 -13.80
CA HIS A 10 25.28 19.48 -14.98
C HIS A 10 24.93 18.05 -14.56
N VAL A 11 24.07 17.39 -15.32
CA VAL A 11 23.74 15.97 -15.14
C VAL A 11 23.92 15.22 -16.46
N THR A 12 24.35 13.96 -16.37
CA THR A 12 24.47 13.04 -17.51
C THR A 12 23.30 12.06 -17.57
N PRO A 13 22.98 11.47 -18.74
CA PRO A 13 21.98 10.40 -18.82
C PRO A 13 22.33 9.18 -17.96
N ALA A 14 23.60 9.00 -17.61
CA ALA A 14 24.05 7.92 -16.72
C ALA A 14 23.79 8.21 -15.22
N GLY A 15 23.24 9.37 -14.87
CA GLY A 15 22.98 9.76 -13.48
C GLY A 15 24.16 10.37 -12.74
N GLN A 16 25.21 10.81 -13.45
CA GLN A 16 26.32 11.52 -12.81
C GLN A 16 26.04 13.01 -12.76
N VAL A 17 26.21 13.62 -11.58
CA VAL A 17 26.06 15.06 -11.38
C VAL A 17 27.42 15.72 -11.27
N TRP A 18 27.66 16.74 -12.08
CA TRP A 18 28.91 17.46 -12.17
C TRP A 18 28.74 18.90 -11.70
N SER A 19 29.82 19.47 -11.18
CA SER A 19 29.91 20.89 -10.84
C SER A 19 31.12 21.53 -11.50
N THR A 20 30.90 22.68 -12.11
CA THR A 20 31.94 23.59 -12.63
C THR A 20 32.13 24.81 -11.72
N ARG A 21 31.61 24.75 -10.48
CA ARG A 21 31.67 25.87 -9.53
C ARG A 21 32.97 25.92 -8.73
N GLY A 22 33.53 27.13 -8.61
CA GLY A 22 34.59 27.49 -7.68
C GLY A 22 34.14 27.48 -6.21
N LYS A 23 35.10 27.54 -5.28
CA LYS A 23 34.82 27.60 -3.83
C LYS A 23 34.10 28.90 -3.43
N ASP A 24 34.38 29.97 -4.16
CA ASP A 24 33.75 31.30 -4.09
C ASP A 24 32.37 31.36 -4.76
N GLY A 25 31.94 30.25 -5.41
CA GLY A 25 30.68 30.17 -6.11
C GLY A 25 30.71 30.65 -7.57
N SER A 26 31.87 31.09 -8.07
CA SER A 26 32.09 31.42 -9.49
C SER A 26 31.83 30.21 -10.40
N VAL A 27 31.33 30.43 -11.61
CA VAL A 27 31.00 29.37 -12.58
C VAL A 27 32.07 29.33 -13.68
N GLY A 28 32.52 28.14 -14.07
CA GLY A 28 33.38 27.96 -15.26
C GLY A 28 34.88 28.22 -15.04
N LYS A 29 35.29 28.71 -13.86
CA LYS A 29 36.71 28.96 -13.54
C LYS A 29 37.52 27.71 -13.16
N ARG A 30 36.90 26.53 -13.07
CA ARG A 30 37.54 25.28 -12.65
C ARG A 30 37.09 24.09 -13.50
N PRO A 31 37.94 23.05 -13.65
CA PRO A 31 37.54 21.82 -14.32
C PRO A 31 36.32 21.20 -13.63
N ALA A 32 35.45 20.61 -14.45
CA ALA A 32 34.24 19.96 -13.97
C ALA A 32 34.62 18.80 -13.04
N ARG A 33 33.93 18.67 -11.90
CA ARG A 33 34.10 17.54 -10.98
C ARG A 33 32.78 16.83 -10.72
N VAL A 34 32.82 15.52 -10.58
CA VAL A 34 31.68 14.72 -10.14
C VAL A 34 31.39 15.04 -8.67
N LEU A 35 30.12 15.33 -8.36
CA LEU A 35 29.67 15.54 -6.99
C LEU A 35 29.47 14.19 -6.30
N LYS A 36 30.02 14.06 -5.09
CA LYS A 36 29.70 12.94 -4.20
C LYS A 36 28.31 13.14 -3.61
N GLY A 37 27.42 12.19 -3.88
CA GLY A 37 26.07 12.15 -3.32
C GLY A 37 26.00 11.44 -1.96
N SER A 38 24.80 11.39 -1.42
CA SER A 38 24.39 10.59 -0.26
C SER A 38 23.14 9.81 -0.62
N LEU A 39 22.79 8.79 0.17
CA LEU A 39 21.50 8.12 0.03
C LEU A 39 20.46 8.74 0.98
N SER A 40 19.21 8.78 0.54
CA SER A 40 18.05 9.14 1.35
C SER A 40 16.88 8.27 0.94
N ASP A 41 16.32 7.48 1.86
CA ASP A 41 15.31 6.45 1.56
C ASP A 41 15.72 5.50 0.41
N GLY A 42 17.02 5.17 0.36
CA GLY A 42 17.61 4.33 -0.69
C GLY A 42 17.85 5.03 -2.04
N TYR A 43 17.42 6.28 -2.22
CA TYR A 43 17.66 7.04 -3.46
C TYR A 43 18.95 7.89 -3.39
N PRO A 44 19.76 7.92 -4.48
CA PRO A 44 20.88 8.85 -4.61
C PRO A 44 20.41 10.31 -4.61
N ARG A 45 21.10 11.13 -3.83
CA ARG A 45 20.82 12.56 -3.63
C ARG A 45 22.11 13.37 -3.60
N VAL A 46 22.09 14.54 -4.22
CA VAL A 46 23.19 15.50 -4.23
C VAL A 46 22.77 16.82 -3.57
N THR A 47 23.75 17.60 -3.12
CA THR A 47 23.51 18.96 -2.64
C THR A 47 24.03 19.96 -3.67
N LEU A 48 23.13 20.77 -4.22
CA LEU A 48 23.46 21.89 -5.09
C LEU A 48 23.39 23.19 -4.28
N CYS A 49 24.31 24.11 -4.52
CA CYS A 49 24.30 25.42 -3.88
C CYS A 49 23.85 26.46 -4.92
N ILE A 50 23.06 27.45 -4.53
CA ILE A 50 22.70 28.60 -5.37
C ILE A 50 22.52 29.82 -4.48
N ALA A 51 23.16 30.94 -4.80
CA ALA A 51 23.11 32.18 -4.00
C ALA A 51 23.31 31.94 -2.48
N GLY A 52 24.34 31.16 -2.11
CA GLY A 52 24.63 30.81 -0.71
C GLY A 52 23.72 29.75 -0.08
N LYS A 53 22.57 29.43 -0.70
CA LYS A 53 21.59 28.46 -0.18
C LYS A 53 21.87 27.05 -0.71
N ARG A 54 21.80 26.06 0.19
CA ARG A 54 21.97 24.63 -0.14
C ARG A 54 20.60 24.00 -0.43
N LYS A 55 20.46 23.30 -1.56
CA LYS A 55 19.29 22.48 -1.91
C LYS A 55 19.71 21.03 -2.09
N ARG A 56 19.00 20.12 -1.42
CA ARG A 56 19.21 18.67 -1.54
C ARG A 56 18.23 18.10 -2.57
N LEU A 57 18.73 17.49 -3.64
CA LEU A 57 17.93 17.06 -4.78
C LEU A 57 18.27 15.63 -5.17
N PHE A 58 17.24 14.86 -5.53
CA PHE A 58 17.39 13.46 -5.92
C PHE A 58 17.94 13.36 -7.35
N VAL A 59 18.91 12.48 -7.55
CA VAL A 59 19.58 12.30 -8.84
C VAL A 59 18.60 11.87 -9.93
N HIS A 60 17.74 10.88 -9.65
CA HIS A 60 16.75 10.42 -10.62
C HIS A 60 15.80 11.54 -11.08
N ARG A 61 15.43 12.48 -10.20
CA ARG A 61 14.60 13.63 -10.59
C ARG A 61 15.37 14.60 -11.45
N LEU A 62 16.63 14.90 -11.10
CA LEU A 62 17.49 15.76 -11.91
C LEU A 62 17.67 15.19 -13.33
N VAL A 63 17.89 13.88 -13.45
CA VAL A 63 17.99 13.20 -14.75
C VAL A 63 16.67 13.30 -15.50
N ALA A 64 15.56 12.87 -14.89
CA ALA A 64 14.24 12.90 -15.53
C ALA A 64 13.87 14.33 -15.97
N GLU A 65 13.94 15.32 -15.09
CA GLU A 65 13.60 16.71 -15.41
C GLU A 65 14.48 17.31 -16.50
N THR A 66 15.76 16.93 -16.56
CA THR A 66 16.70 17.48 -17.54
C THR A 66 16.52 16.86 -18.93
N PHE A 67 16.16 15.58 -19.02
CA PHE A 67 16.14 14.85 -20.30
C PHE A 67 14.73 14.48 -20.79
N LEU A 68 13.74 14.40 -19.89
CA LEU A 68 12.33 14.12 -20.20
C LEU A 68 11.46 15.39 -20.09
N GLY A 69 11.99 16.49 -19.57
CA GLY A 69 11.25 17.72 -19.32
C GLY A 69 10.58 17.76 -17.94
N PRO A 70 9.82 18.82 -17.61
CA PRO A 70 9.17 18.93 -16.30
C PRO A 70 8.21 17.76 -16.05
N CYS A 71 8.16 17.29 -14.80
CA CYS A 71 7.22 16.25 -14.40
C CYS A 71 5.79 16.77 -14.55
N PRO A 72 4.92 16.11 -15.36
CA PRO A 72 3.52 16.50 -15.45
C PRO A 72 2.78 16.33 -14.12
N ASP A 73 1.72 17.10 -13.92
CA ASP A 73 0.90 17.04 -12.72
C ASP A 73 0.30 15.64 -12.52
N GLY A 74 0.33 15.16 -11.27
CA GLY A 74 -0.18 13.84 -10.91
C GLY A 74 0.74 12.66 -11.26
N LEU A 75 1.90 12.91 -11.89
CA LEU A 75 2.90 11.89 -12.19
C LEU A 75 4.09 11.92 -11.22
N GLU A 76 4.81 10.80 -11.18
CA GLU A 76 6.03 10.61 -10.41
C GLU A 76 7.10 9.92 -11.27
N VAL A 77 8.38 10.16 -10.96
CA VAL A 77 9.48 9.43 -11.59
C VAL A 77 9.55 8.01 -11.02
N ALA A 78 9.41 7.00 -11.87
CA ALA A 78 9.56 5.59 -11.52
C ALA A 78 10.84 4.99 -12.12
N HIS A 79 11.38 4.00 -11.40
CA HIS A 79 12.50 3.18 -11.84
C HIS A 79 11.95 1.89 -12.47
N LEU A 80 12.25 1.66 -13.75
CA LEU A 80 11.71 0.54 -14.54
C LEU A 80 12.17 -0.84 -14.06
N ASN A 81 13.37 -0.91 -13.48
CA ASN A 81 13.92 -2.14 -12.92
C ASN A 81 13.66 -2.31 -11.41
N GLY A 82 12.98 -1.36 -10.77
CA GLY A 82 12.74 -1.36 -9.32
C GLY A 82 13.95 -1.00 -8.44
N ASP A 83 15.15 -0.80 -9.01
CA ASP A 83 16.34 -0.38 -8.25
C ASP A 83 16.39 1.14 -8.11
N ARG A 84 16.21 1.62 -6.88
CA ARG A 84 16.25 3.05 -6.49
C ARG A 84 17.61 3.71 -6.71
N ARG A 85 18.69 2.92 -6.87
CA ARG A 85 20.06 3.41 -7.07
C ARG A 85 20.39 3.61 -8.54
N ASP A 86 19.67 2.98 -9.44
CA ASP A 86 19.89 3.09 -10.88
C ASP A 86 19.17 4.31 -11.46
N SER A 87 19.80 5.47 -11.33
CA SER A 87 19.29 6.75 -11.85
C SER A 87 19.58 6.99 -13.33
N ARG A 88 19.92 5.96 -14.12
CA ARG A 88 20.15 6.12 -15.57
C ARG A 88 18.84 6.49 -16.27
N LEU A 89 18.89 7.41 -17.24
CA LEU A 89 17.73 7.87 -18.02
C LEU A 89 16.93 6.72 -18.62
N THR A 90 17.62 5.68 -19.14
CA THR A 90 17.01 4.48 -19.72
C THR A 90 16.18 3.68 -18.72
N ASN A 91 16.37 3.91 -17.42
CA ASN A 91 15.64 3.27 -16.33
C ASN A 91 14.55 4.16 -15.73
N LEU A 92 14.35 5.39 -16.22
CA LEU A 92 13.42 6.35 -15.63
C LEU A 92 12.26 6.67 -16.57
N ARG A 93 11.04 6.75 -16.03
CA ARG A 93 9.88 7.30 -16.74
C ARG A 93 8.92 8.00 -15.78
N TYR A 94 8.08 8.88 -16.30
CA TYR A 94 6.93 9.39 -15.56
C TYR A 94 5.80 8.37 -15.56
N VAL A 95 5.21 8.13 -14.39
CA VAL A 95 4.05 7.26 -14.20
C VAL A 95 3.08 7.87 -13.23
N THR A 96 1.82 7.43 -13.28
CA THR A 96 0.86 7.71 -12.23
C THR A 96 1.24 7.01 -10.93
N ARG A 97 0.72 7.51 -9.81
CA ARG A 97 0.93 6.87 -8.49
C ARG A 97 0.43 5.42 -8.45
N SER A 98 -0.69 5.14 -9.12
CA SER A 98 -1.26 3.80 -9.22
C SER A 98 -0.34 2.85 -10.00
N GLU A 99 0.19 3.29 -11.14
CA GLU A 99 1.15 2.50 -11.92
C GLU A 99 2.45 2.27 -11.15
N ASN A 100 2.98 3.30 -10.47
CA ASN A 100 4.17 3.16 -9.63
C ASN A 100 3.95 2.12 -8.52
N HIS A 101 2.76 2.07 -7.94
CA HIS A 101 2.39 1.07 -6.94
C HIS A 101 2.32 -0.34 -7.53
N LEU A 102 1.69 -0.50 -8.70
CA LEU A 102 1.64 -1.78 -9.42
C LEU A 102 3.03 -2.29 -9.81
N HIS A 103 3.91 -1.39 -10.24
CA HIS A 103 5.31 -1.71 -10.51
C HIS A 103 6.02 -2.24 -9.28
N LYS A 104 5.83 -1.63 -8.10
CA LYS A 104 6.43 -2.14 -6.85
C LYS A 104 5.94 -3.55 -6.50
N ILE A 105 4.68 -3.88 -6.82
CA ILE A 105 4.15 -5.24 -6.67
C ILE A 105 4.83 -6.18 -7.68
N GLY A 106 4.89 -5.80 -8.96
CA GLY A 106 5.51 -6.61 -10.02
C GLY A 106 7.01 -6.85 -9.82
N HIS A 107 7.74 -5.87 -9.28
CA HIS A 107 9.16 -5.97 -8.96
C HIS A 107 9.45 -6.59 -7.58
N GLY A 108 8.43 -6.93 -6.78
CA GLY A 108 8.62 -7.49 -5.44
C GLY A 108 9.29 -6.53 -4.45
N THR A 109 9.30 -5.22 -4.72
CA THR A 109 9.91 -4.19 -3.85
C THR A 109 8.92 -3.59 -2.84
N MET A 110 7.65 -3.98 -2.93
CA MET A 110 6.71 -3.79 -1.82
C MET A 110 7.11 -4.72 -0.66
N PRO A 111 7.25 -4.20 0.58
CA PRO A 111 7.34 -5.05 1.75
C PRO A 111 6.06 -5.87 1.86
N MET A 112 6.15 -7.17 1.59
CA MET A 112 5.05 -8.11 1.72
C MET A 112 5.32 -9.01 2.92
N GLY A 113 4.29 -9.35 3.68
CA GLY A 113 4.40 -10.28 4.81
C GLY A 113 5.46 -9.87 5.84
N ASN A 114 6.46 -10.75 6.03
CA ASN A 114 7.46 -10.67 7.09
C ASN A 114 8.45 -9.49 6.98
N SER A 115 8.49 -8.76 5.85
CA SER A 115 9.43 -7.65 5.65
C SER A 115 8.95 -6.29 6.16
N HIS A 116 7.73 -6.21 6.72
CA HIS A 116 7.22 -4.97 7.31
C HIS A 116 7.55 -4.91 8.81
N PRO A 117 8.30 -3.91 9.30
CA PRO A 117 8.81 -3.85 10.69
C PRO A 117 7.72 -3.66 11.77
N ASN A 118 6.44 -3.74 11.39
CA ASN A 118 5.31 -3.32 12.22
C ASN A 118 4.17 -4.36 12.27
N ARG A 119 4.46 -5.68 12.16
CA ARG A 119 3.40 -6.68 12.31
C ARG A 119 3.76 -8.01 12.97
N SER A 120 2.94 -8.29 13.99
CA SER A 120 2.74 -9.53 14.76
C SER A 120 2.17 -10.73 13.97
N ILE A 121 1.74 -10.55 12.71
CA ILE A 121 1.06 -11.61 11.93
C ILE A 121 2.01 -12.23 10.91
N THR A 122 2.44 -13.46 11.16
CA THR A 122 3.29 -14.25 10.24
C THR A 122 2.48 -14.83 9.07
N GLU A 123 3.15 -15.24 7.99
CA GLU A 123 2.49 -15.98 6.88
C GLU A 123 1.80 -17.26 7.35
N LYS A 124 2.40 -17.97 8.32
CA LYS A 124 1.81 -19.16 8.93
C LYS A 124 0.48 -18.81 9.61
N THR A 125 0.47 -17.74 10.41
CA THR A 125 -0.74 -17.22 11.07
C THR A 125 -1.79 -16.79 10.05
N ALA A 126 -1.39 -16.13 8.96
CA ALA A 126 -2.33 -15.73 7.90
C ALA A 126 -2.98 -16.92 7.19
N ARG A 127 -2.23 -18.02 6.98
CA ARG A 127 -2.78 -19.27 6.43
C ARG A 127 -3.81 -19.89 7.38
N GLN A 128 -3.50 -19.97 8.68
CA GLN A 128 -4.41 -20.47 9.70
C GLN A 128 -5.70 -19.63 9.79
N ILE A 129 -5.59 -18.30 9.74
CA ILE A 129 -6.76 -17.40 9.67
C ILE A 129 -7.59 -17.71 8.43
N GLY A 130 -6.97 -17.89 7.27
CA GLY A 130 -7.66 -18.23 6.04
C GLY A 130 -8.42 -19.55 6.12
N GLU A 131 -7.79 -20.60 6.65
CA GLU A 131 -8.44 -21.90 6.89
C GLU A 131 -9.62 -21.75 7.84
N ARG A 132 -9.45 -21.04 8.96
CA ARG A 132 -10.50 -20.82 9.95
C ARG A 132 -11.72 -20.09 9.38
N LEU A 133 -11.49 -19.18 8.44
CA LEU A 133 -12.56 -18.45 7.75
C LEU A 133 -13.48 -19.35 6.91
N ARG A 134 -13.07 -20.59 6.57
CA ARG A 134 -13.94 -21.56 5.89
C ARG A 134 -15.10 -22.00 6.79
N ASP A 135 -14.86 -22.06 8.09
CA ASP A 135 -15.80 -22.59 9.07
C ASP A 135 -16.56 -21.51 9.84
N VAL A 136 -16.10 -20.24 9.76
CA VAL A 136 -16.60 -19.13 10.58
C VAL A 136 -17.07 -17.95 9.73
N THR A 137 -18.26 -17.43 10.04
CA THR A 137 -18.89 -16.28 9.36
C THR A 137 -18.47 -14.92 9.92
N SER A 138 -17.93 -14.89 11.14
CA SER A 138 -17.64 -13.67 11.88
C SER A 138 -16.15 -13.37 11.91
N TYR A 139 -15.75 -12.29 11.22
CA TYR A 139 -14.37 -11.80 11.29
C TYR A 139 -13.98 -11.33 12.68
N ASN A 140 -14.94 -10.93 13.52
CA ASN A 140 -14.66 -10.53 14.91
C ASN A 140 -14.21 -11.73 15.74
N ARG A 141 -14.92 -12.86 15.64
CA ARG A 141 -14.53 -14.08 16.38
C ARG A 141 -13.16 -14.59 15.92
N VAL A 142 -12.91 -14.60 14.61
CA VAL A 142 -11.60 -14.98 14.09
C VAL A 142 -10.52 -13.99 14.51
N ALA A 143 -10.84 -12.70 14.62
CA ALA A 143 -9.89 -11.71 15.11
C ALA A 143 -9.53 -11.96 16.58
N GLU A 144 -10.52 -12.23 17.44
CA GLU A 144 -10.32 -12.58 18.85
C GLU A 144 -9.50 -13.86 19.02
N GLU A 145 -9.84 -14.93 18.29
CA GLU A 145 -9.16 -16.23 18.33
C GLU A 145 -7.65 -16.11 18.00
N PHE A 146 -7.30 -15.21 17.09
CA PHE A 146 -5.92 -15.00 16.63
C PHE A 146 -5.25 -13.75 17.22
N GLY A 147 -5.85 -13.11 18.24
CA GLY A 147 -5.27 -11.93 18.89
C GLY A 147 -5.02 -10.75 17.92
N THR A 148 -5.88 -10.58 16.92
CA THR A 148 -5.73 -9.59 15.86
C THR A 148 -6.98 -8.71 15.73
N THR A 149 -7.05 -7.88 14.68
CA THR A 149 -8.20 -7.02 14.42
C THR A 149 -9.05 -7.53 13.25
N PRO A 150 -10.37 -7.27 13.22
CA PRO A 150 -11.25 -7.69 12.13
C PRO A 150 -10.82 -7.15 10.76
N GLY A 151 -10.15 -5.99 10.74
CA GLY A 151 -9.57 -5.40 9.54
C GLY A 151 -8.43 -6.26 8.95
N VAL A 152 -7.60 -6.87 9.81
CA VAL A 152 -6.56 -7.82 9.39
C VAL A 152 -7.21 -9.04 8.73
N VAL A 153 -8.19 -9.61 9.41
CA VAL A 153 -8.93 -10.80 8.93
C VAL A 153 -9.58 -10.51 7.59
N SER A 154 -10.18 -9.33 7.41
CA SER A 154 -10.75 -8.89 6.13
C SER A 154 -9.71 -8.79 5.01
N GLN A 155 -8.53 -8.22 5.29
CA GLN A 155 -7.44 -8.13 4.32
C GLN A 155 -6.90 -9.50 3.91
N ILE A 156 -6.85 -10.45 4.86
CA ILE A 156 -6.47 -11.84 4.61
C ILE A 156 -7.55 -12.52 3.75
N ALA A 157 -8.81 -12.44 4.17
CA ALA A 157 -9.95 -13.06 3.49
C ALA A 157 -10.08 -12.61 2.02
N THR A 158 -9.92 -11.31 1.78
CA THR A 158 -10.01 -10.72 0.43
C THR A 158 -8.75 -10.91 -0.40
N GLY A 159 -7.66 -11.41 0.19
CA GLY A 159 -6.37 -11.58 -0.47
C GLY A 159 -5.66 -10.28 -0.82
N ARG A 160 -6.12 -9.11 -0.33
CA ARG A 160 -5.63 -7.77 -0.74
C ARG A 160 -4.10 -7.67 -0.69
N ASN A 161 -3.50 -8.07 0.43
CA ASN A 161 -2.05 -8.10 0.62
C ASN A 161 -1.51 -9.52 0.89
N TRP A 162 -2.39 -10.52 0.94
CA TRP A 162 -2.08 -11.88 1.40
C TRP A 162 -2.26 -12.95 0.32
N ARG A 163 -2.48 -12.54 -0.94
CA ARG A 163 -2.69 -13.46 -2.08
C ARG A 163 -1.60 -14.52 -2.22
N HIS A 164 -0.34 -14.16 -1.94
CA HIS A 164 0.82 -15.05 -2.04
C HIS A 164 0.82 -16.20 -1.01
N VAL A 165 0.07 -16.07 0.08
CA VAL A 165 -0.02 -17.11 1.13
C VAL A 165 -1.00 -18.23 0.75
N PHE A 166 -1.89 -17.96 -0.22
CA PHE A 166 -2.97 -18.86 -0.62
C PHE A 166 -2.71 -19.54 -1.97
N PRO A 167 -3.25 -20.76 -2.19
CA PRO A 167 -3.27 -21.40 -3.51
C PRO A 167 -3.93 -20.53 -4.60
N LYS A 168 -3.56 -20.73 -5.87
CA LYS A 168 -4.06 -19.91 -7.00
C LYS A 168 -5.59 -19.95 -7.15
N ASP A 169 -6.20 -21.07 -6.81
CA ASP A 169 -7.64 -21.34 -6.84
C ASP A 169 -8.37 -20.90 -5.56
N TRP A 170 -7.66 -20.26 -4.61
CA TRP A 170 -8.26 -19.77 -3.38
C TRP A 170 -9.37 -18.75 -3.67
N LYS A 171 -10.58 -19.14 -3.29
CA LYS A 171 -11.74 -18.26 -3.23
C LYS A 171 -12.02 -17.92 -1.76
N PRO A 172 -12.28 -16.63 -1.44
CA PRO A 172 -12.77 -16.29 -0.12
C PRO A 172 -14.04 -17.10 0.18
N PRO A 173 -14.20 -17.64 1.39
CA PRO A 173 -15.41 -18.35 1.74
C PRO A 173 -16.60 -17.42 1.55
N ALA A 174 -17.64 -17.91 0.86
CA ALA A 174 -18.88 -17.18 0.70
C ALA A 174 -19.43 -16.87 2.09
N ARG A 175 -19.83 -15.61 2.34
CA ARG A 175 -20.49 -15.25 3.61
C ARG A 175 -21.70 -16.18 3.77
N ARG A 176 -21.64 -17.10 4.75
CA ARG A 176 -22.76 -18.01 5.03
C ARG A 176 -23.98 -17.15 5.38
N ARG A 177 -24.97 -17.15 4.49
CA ARG A 177 -26.22 -16.42 4.68
C ARG A 177 -27.14 -17.28 5.53
N LEU A 178 -27.79 -16.68 6.53
CA LEU A 178 -28.84 -17.34 7.29
C LEU A 178 -29.94 -17.80 6.31
N SER A 179 -30.31 -19.08 6.41
CA SER A 179 -31.39 -19.66 5.60
C SER A 179 -32.74 -19.02 5.92
N ARG A 180 -33.75 -19.22 5.07
CA ARG A 180 -35.12 -18.76 5.36
C ARG A 180 -35.64 -19.33 6.68
N GLN A 181 -35.37 -20.60 6.93
CA GLN A 181 -35.75 -21.28 8.17
C GLN A 181 -35.04 -20.67 9.39
N GLN A 182 -33.72 -20.50 9.32
CA GLN A 182 -32.95 -19.88 10.42
C GLN A 182 -33.41 -18.44 10.70
N ARG A 183 -33.74 -17.68 9.66
CA ARG A 183 -34.31 -16.33 9.82
C ARG A 183 -35.65 -16.37 10.53
N ALA A 184 -36.56 -17.27 10.14
CA ALA A 184 -37.85 -17.42 10.78
C ALA A 184 -37.70 -17.82 12.26
N GLU A 185 -36.81 -18.77 12.55
CA GLU A 185 -36.50 -19.20 13.91
C GLU A 185 -35.94 -18.06 14.76
N ILE A 186 -34.99 -17.28 14.24
CA ILE A 186 -34.45 -16.08 14.91
C ILE A 186 -35.55 -15.06 15.23
N LEU A 187 -36.50 -14.85 14.31
CA LEU A 187 -37.60 -13.90 14.53
C LEU A 187 -38.56 -14.39 15.61
N ASN A 188 -38.86 -15.70 15.64
CA ASN A 188 -39.71 -16.30 16.68
C ASN A 188 -39.06 -16.18 18.06
N LEU A 189 -37.80 -16.58 18.19
CA LEU A 189 -37.07 -16.48 19.46
C LEU A 189 -36.98 -15.02 19.98
N ALA A 190 -36.80 -14.06 19.07
CA ALA A 190 -36.81 -12.64 19.42
C ALA A 190 -38.20 -12.15 19.84
N ALA A 191 -39.28 -12.69 19.26
CA ALA A 191 -40.66 -12.39 19.65
C ALA A 191 -41.02 -13.00 21.01
N ASP A 192 -40.47 -14.16 21.33
CA ASP A 192 -40.61 -14.85 22.62
C ASP A 192 -39.79 -14.18 23.74
N GLY A 193 -39.03 -13.13 23.42
CA GLY A 193 -38.28 -12.32 24.39
C GLY A 193 -36.86 -12.80 24.68
N GLU A 194 -36.33 -13.79 23.94
CA GLU A 194 -34.92 -14.18 24.08
C GLU A 194 -33.99 -13.00 23.77
N ARG A 195 -32.87 -12.89 24.49
CA ARG A 195 -31.94 -11.77 24.31
C ARG A 195 -31.19 -11.93 22.98
N GLN A 196 -31.06 -10.84 22.24
CA GLN A 196 -30.35 -10.84 20.93
C GLN A 196 -28.92 -11.41 21.00
N VAL A 197 -28.25 -11.30 22.15
CA VAL A 197 -26.91 -11.86 22.38
C VAL A 197 -26.95 -13.39 22.41
N GLU A 198 -27.93 -13.98 23.09
CA GLU A 198 -28.11 -15.44 23.19
C GLU A 198 -28.50 -16.05 21.84
N ILE A 199 -29.40 -15.37 21.12
CA ILE A 199 -29.76 -15.73 19.75
C ILE A 199 -28.52 -15.66 18.84
N ALA A 200 -27.73 -14.59 18.94
CA ALA A 200 -26.51 -14.44 18.15
C ALA A 200 -25.50 -15.56 18.41
N GLU A 201 -25.34 -15.97 19.67
CA GLU A 201 -24.50 -17.11 20.06
C GLU A 201 -25.02 -18.42 19.48
N ARG A 202 -26.32 -18.72 19.64
CA ARG A 202 -26.97 -19.94 19.15
C ARG A 202 -26.81 -20.13 17.63
N PHE A 203 -26.95 -19.05 16.86
CA PHE A 203 -26.84 -19.10 15.39
C PHE A 203 -25.44 -18.78 14.86
N GLY A 204 -24.46 -18.53 15.74
CA GLY A 204 -23.08 -18.23 15.33
C GLY A 204 -22.96 -16.94 14.51
N VAL A 205 -23.80 -15.94 14.78
CA VAL A 205 -23.79 -14.63 14.11
C VAL A 205 -23.49 -13.51 15.11
N THR A 206 -23.38 -12.26 14.64
CA THR A 206 -23.19 -11.12 15.54
C THR A 206 -24.53 -10.59 16.04
N GLN A 207 -24.57 -10.03 17.25
CA GLN A 207 -25.75 -9.34 17.77
C GLN A 207 -26.22 -8.23 16.81
N SER A 208 -25.30 -7.52 16.17
CA SER A 208 -25.62 -6.52 15.15
C SER A 208 -26.33 -7.12 13.92
N ALA A 209 -26.01 -8.35 13.53
CA ALA A 209 -26.70 -9.04 12.44
C ALA A 209 -28.16 -9.37 12.82
N ILE A 210 -28.39 -9.79 14.06
CA ILE A 210 -29.74 -9.99 14.62
C ILE A 210 -30.52 -8.67 14.63
N SER A 211 -29.91 -7.60 15.17
CA SER A 211 -30.52 -6.26 15.20
C SER A 211 -30.88 -5.75 13.79
N HIS A 212 -30.01 -5.96 12.82
CA HIS A 212 -30.27 -5.56 11.44
C HIS A 212 -31.40 -6.37 10.79
N LEU A 213 -31.47 -7.68 11.06
CA LEU A 213 -32.55 -8.54 10.59
C LEU A 213 -33.91 -8.07 11.13
N LEU A 214 -34.00 -7.79 12.43
CA LEU A 214 -35.22 -7.30 13.09
C LEU A 214 -35.67 -5.93 12.54
N LYS A 215 -34.71 -5.03 12.25
CA LYS A 215 -35.01 -3.73 11.62
C LYS A 215 -35.52 -3.88 10.18
N GLN A 216 -34.99 -4.84 9.42
CA GLN A 216 -35.42 -5.09 8.05
C GLN A 216 -36.85 -5.64 7.98
N THR A 217 -37.22 -6.54 8.89
CA THR A 217 -38.57 -7.10 8.95
C THR A 217 -39.60 -6.06 9.39
N ALA A 218 -39.30 -5.27 10.43
CA ALA A 218 -40.19 -4.20 10.88
C ALA A 218 -40.52 -3.15 9.80
N ARG A 219 -39.55 -2.83 8.92
CA ARG A 219 -39.77 -1.92 7.78
C ARG A 219 -40.61 -2.52 6.65
N SER A 220 -40.59 -3.85 6.51
CA SER A 220 -41.34 -4.55 5.47
C SER A 220 -42.82 -4.69 5.85
N SER A 221 -43.12 -4.74 7.16
CA SER A 221 -44.49 -4.80 7.68
C SER A 221 -45.25 -3.45 7.67
N THR A 222 -44.56 -2.33 7.50
CA THR A 222 -45.16 -0.97 7.50
C THR A 222 -45.48 -0.42 6.10
N HIS A 223 -45.11 -1.13 5.04
CA HIS A 223 -45.34 -0.75 3.64
C HIS A 223 -46.25 -1.75 2.90
N GLY A 224 -47.03 -2.54 3.64
CA GLY A 224 -48.00 -3.51 3.12
C GLY A 224 -49.41 -3.15 3.52
#